data_AF-A0A0Q9HMD3-F1
#
_entry.id   AF-A0A0Q9HMD3-F1
#
_cell.length_a   1.000
_cell.length_b   1.000
_cell.length_c   1.000
_cell.angle_alpha   90.00
_cell.angle_beta   90.00
_cell.angle_gamma   90.00
#
_symmetry.space_group_name_H-M   'P 1'
#
loop_
_entity.id
_entity.type
_entity.pdbx_description
1 polymer ?
#
loop_
_entity_poly.entity_id
_entity_poly.type
_entity_poly.pdbx_seq_one_letter_code
_entity_poly.pdbx_strand_id
1 'polypeptide(L)' 'MYEGNPLAMIVEQAGGIATDGRQPILDVEPSALHQHVAVMMGDAEEMGQLASYIPSGHPE' A
#
# COMPACT_ATOMS: atom_id res chain seq x y z
N MET A 1 1.85 -11.38 -4.11
CA MET A 1 1.94 -12.04 -2.79
C MET A 1 3.34 -12.08 -2.18
N TYR A 2 4.43 -12.20 -2.96
CA TYR A 2 5.79 -12.37 -2.42
C TYR A 2 6.64 -11.09 -2.36
N GLU A 3 6.11 -9.95 -2.80
CA GLU A 3 6.78 -8.63 -2.75
C GLU A 3 6.03 -7.67 -1.83
N GLY A 4 4.79 -7.30 -2.19
CA GLY A 4 3.97 -6.34 -1.43
C GLY A 4 3.70 -6.76 0.02
N ASN A 5 3.08 -7.93 0.25
CA ASN A 5 2.67 -8.34 1.59
C ASN A 5 3.84 -8.49 2.58
N PRO A 6 4.97 -9.14 2.23
CA PRO A 6 6.11 -9.24 3.14
C PRO A 6 6.69 -7.88 3.53
N LEU A 7 6.80 -6.95 2.57
CA LEU A 7 7.29 -5.59 2.84
C LEU A 7 6.30 -4.78 3.67
N ALA A 8 5.00 -4.87 3.37
CA ALA A 8 3.94 -4.21 4.13
C ALA A 8 3.91 -4.67 5.59
N MET A 9 4.06 -5.97 5.85
CA MET A 9 4.18 -6.49 7.22
C MET A 9 5.33 -5.83 8.00
N ILE A 10 6.50 -5.64 7.37
CA ILE A 10 7.66 -5.00 8.03
C ILE A 10 7.38 -3.52 8.30
N VAL A 11 6.89 -2.79 7.29
CA VAL A 11 6.64 -1.35 7.37
C VAL A 11 5.58 -1.04 8.43
N GLU A 12 4.45 -1.77 8.43
CA GLU A 12 3.37 -1.56 9.39
C GLU A 12 3.80 -1.92 10.82
N GLN A 13 4.56 -3.00 11.01
CA GLN A 13 5.13 -3.35 12.33
C GLN A 13 6.15 -2.32 12.83
N ALA A 14 6.79 -1.57 11.92
CA ALA A 14 7.66 -0.45 12.26
C ALA A 14 6.88 0.86 12.51
N GLY A 15 5.55 0.86 12.42
CA GLY A 15 4.69 2.05 12.61
C GLY A 15 4.51 2.90 11.35
N GLY A 16 4.98 2.42 10.20
CA GLY A 16 4.73 3.06 8.90
C GLY A 16 3.38 2.67 8.29
N ILE A 17 3.14 3.16 7.08
CA ILE A 17 1.91 2.88 6.30
C ILE A 17 2.30 2.15 5.02
N ALA A 18 1.51 1.15 4.61
CA ALA A 18 1.61 0.50 3.31
C ALA A 18 0.22 0.38 2.67
N THR A 19 0.03 0.97 1.48
CA THR A 19 -1.26 1.01 0.77
C THR A 19 -1.10 0.84 -0.74
N ASP A 20 -2.14 0.36 -1.42
CA ASP A 20 -2.24 0.42 -2.88
C ASP A 20 -2.77 1.78 -3.40
N GLY A 21 -2.99 2.74 -2.49
CA GLY A 21 -3.62 4.03 -2.76
C GLY A 21 -5.14 4.04 -2.52
N ARG A 22 -5.75 2.88 -2.21
CA ARG A 22 -7.18 2.74 -1.88
C ARG A 22 -7.39 2.07 -0.52
N GLN A 23 -6.61 1.03 -0.21
CA GLN A 23 -6.71 0.25 1.02
C GLN A 23 -5.31 -0.21 1.50
N PRO A 24 -5.18 -0.69 2.75
CA PRO A 24 -3.93 -1.27 3.24
C PRO A 24 -3.51 -2.49 2.42
N ILE A 25 -2.20 -2.68 2.18
CA ILE A 25 -1.70 -3.80 1.38
C ILE A 25 -2.05 -5.15 2.01
N LEU A 26 -2.07 -5.25 3.34
CA LEU A 26 -2.40 -6.48 4.05
C LEU A 26 -3.89 -6.84 4.00
N ASP A 27 -4.76 -5.89 3.62
CA ASP A 27 -6.20 -6.10 3.46
C ASP A 27 -6.59 -6.47 2.03
N VAL A 28 -5.66 -6.39 1.07
CA VAL A 28 -5.93 -6.75 -0.33
C VAL A 28 -6.12 -8.26 -0.46
N GLU A 29 -7.33 -8.69 -0.81
CA GLU A 29 -7.62 -10.08 -1.19
C GLU A 29 -7.12 -10.36 -2.63
N PRO A 30 -6.16 -11.28 -2.82
CA PRO A 30 -5.60 -11.56 -4.13
C PRO A 30 -6.55 -12.41 -4.99
N SER A 31 -6.76 -11.97 -6.24
CA SER A 31 -7.50 -12.68 -7.28
C SER A 31 -6.66 -13.72 -8.04
N ALA A 32 -5.33 -13.63 -7.97
CA ALA A 32 -4.39 -14.54 -8.64
C ALA A 32 -3.04 -14.62 -7.92
N LEU A 33 -2.31 -15.73 -8.12
CA LEU A 33 -1.01 -15.98 -7.47
C LEU A 33 0.03 -14.88 -7.76
N HIS A 34 0.05 -14.39 -9.01
CA HIS A 34 0.98 -13.36 -9.49
C HIS A 34 0.28 -12.01 -9.72
N GLN A 35 -0.73 -11.67 -8.91
CA GLN A 35 -1.37 -10.36 -9.00
C GLN A 35 -0.37 -9.23 -8.73
N HIS A 36 -0.36 -8.25 -9.62
CA HIS A 36 0.29 -6.96 -9.43
C HIS A 36 -0.70 -5.98 -8.80
N VAL A 37 -0.20 -5.11 -7.93
CA VAL A 37 -0.94 -3.98 -7.37
C VAL A 37 -0.01 -2.77 -7.30
N ALA A 38 -0.59 -1.57 -7.28
CA ALA A 38 0.17 -0.39 -6.89
C ALA A 38 0.65 -0.56 -5.44
N VAL A 39 1.82 -0.01 -5.11
CA VAL A 39 2.39 -0.08 -3.76
C VAL A 39 3.00 1.27 -3.43
N MET A 40 2.54 1.84 -2.32
CA MET A 40 3.08 3.03 -1.69
C MET A 40 3.30 2.69 -0.22
N MET A 41 4.52 2.84 0.26
CA MET A 41 4.86 2.48 1.63
C MET A 41 6.01 3.33 2.17
N GLY A 42 5.96 3.66 3.46
CA GLY A 42 6.94 4.52 4.10
C GLY A 42 6.52 4.97 5.49
N ASP A 43 7.21 6.00 5.99
CA ASP A 43 6.87 6.67 7.23
C ASP A 43 5.46 7.26 7.19
N ALA A 44 4.76 7.27 8.33
CA ALA A 44 3.37 7.70 8.39
C ALA A 44 3.18 9.19 8.03
N GLU A 45 4.14 10.05 8.36
CA GLU A 45 4.07 11.48 8.02
C GLU A 45 4.23 11.69 6.51
N GLU A 46 5.26 11.09 5.90
CA GLU A 46 5.48 11.16 4.45
C GLU A 46 4.32 10.56 3.66
N MET A 47 3.76 9.44 4.13
CA MET A 47 2.60 8.82 3.50
C MET A 47 1.35 9.69 3.62
N GLY A 48 1.17 10.41 4.73
CA GLY A 48 0.12 11.42 4.87
C GLY A 48 0.28 12.58 3.89
N GLN A 49 1.51 13.05 3.68
CA GLN A 49 1.80 14.07 2.67
C GLN A 49 1.55 13.54 1.25
N LEU A 50 1.99 12.31 0.95
CA LEU A 50 1.77 11.64 -0.34
C LEU A 50 0.28 11.58 -0.68
N ALA A 51 -0.57 11.22 0.30
CA ALA A 51 -2.00 11.15 0.11
C ALA A 51 -2.64 12.49 -0.34
N SER A 52 -2.02 13.64 -0.01
CA SER A 52 -2.51 14.95 -0.47
C SER A 52 -2.24 15.22 -1.96
N TYR A 53 -1.25 14.55 -2.55
CA TYR A 53 -0.92 14.68 -3.97
C TYR A 53 -1.69 13.71 -4.86
N ILE A 54 -2.29 12.67 -4.28
CA ILE A 54 -3.05 11.67 -5.02
C ILE A 54 -4.52 12.15 -5.08
N PRO A 55 -5.05 12.46 -6.28
CA PRO A 55 -6.45 12.82 -6.41
C PRO A 55 -7.33 11.69 -5.87
N SER A 56 -8.38 12.03 -5.13
CA SER A 56 -9.38 11.07 -4.67
C SER A 56 -10.11 10.49 -5.88
N GLY A 57 -9.63 9.33 -6.35
CA GLY A 57 -10.13 8.62 -7.52
C GLY A 57 -9.13 8.61 -8.68
N HIS A 58 -8.35 7.55 -8.79
CA HIS A 58 -7.72 7.17 -10.06
C HIS A 58 -8.65 6.17 -10.78
N PRO A 59 -9.02 6.42 -12.06
CA PRO A 59 -9.83 5.50 -12.84
C PRO A 59 -9.03 4.22 -13.10
N GLU A 60 -9.77 3.10 -13.17
CA GLU A 60 -9.23 1.76 -13.44
C GLU A 60 -8.61 1.64 -14.84
#